data_AF-A0A380HCH4-F1
#
_entry.id   AF-A0A380HCH4-F1
#
_cell.length_a   1.000
_cell.length_b   1.000
_cell.length_c   1.000
_cell.angle_alpha   90.00
_cell.angle_beta   90.00
_cell.angle_gamma   90.00
#
_symmetry.space_group_name_H-M   'P 1'
#
loop_
_entity.id
_entity.type
_entity.pdbx_description
1 polymer ?
#
loop_
_entity_poly.entity_id
_entity_poly.type
_entity_poly.pdbx_seq_one_letter_code
_entity_poly.pdbx_strand_id
1 'polypeptide(L)'
;MVKNGGIDQIVIESTRISEPVPVAQTFSYIDEELGIDLTSICRLDTMVTVVDANHFVNDIRSEDLLADRDESLDENDKRTIADLLIDQVEFCDVMIINKIDLISDEALEKLEKVLRALQPEAKIIKTVNSEVELSDVLNTRYLILRKQVSLRGGLKN
;
A
#
# COMPACT_ATOMS: atom_id res chain seq x y z
N MET A 1 -5.35 15.91 19.84
CA MET A 1 -4.85 16.38 18.52
C MET A 1 -5.97 16.49 17.49
N VAL A 2 -6.71 15.41 17.17
CA VAL A 2 -7.87 15.50 16.23
C VAL A 2 -8.98 16.45 16.71
N LYS A 3 -9.37 16.38 18.00
CA LYS A 3 -10.43 17.27 18.55
C LYS A 3 -9.97 18.68 18.97
N ASN A 4 -8.67 18.94 19.08
CA ASN A 4 -8.13 20.21 19.61
C ASN A 4 -7.27 21.00 18.60
N GLY A 5 -6.99 20.47 17.41
CA GLY A 5 -5.98 21.03 16.50
C GLY A 5 -6.40 21.24 15.04
N GLY A 6 -7.66 20.96 14.67
CA GLY A 6 -8.15 21.17 13.30
C GLY A 6 -7.45 20.29 12.24
N ILE A 7 -7.20 19.01 12.57
CA ILE A 7 -6.57 18.05 11.65
C ILE A 7 -7.68 17.23 10.99
N ASP A 8 -7.82 17.35 9.66
CA ASP A 8 -8.83 16.65 8.88
C ASP A 8 -8.34 15.32 8.28
N GLN A 9 -7.04 15.17 8.09
CA GLN A 9 -6.38 14.03 7.42
C GLN A 9 -5.05 13.72 8.11
N ILE A 10 -4.67 12.44 8.14
CA ILE A 10 -3.36 11.96 8.57
C ILE A 10 -2.79 11.15 7.41
N VAL A 11 -1.55 11.45 7.02
CA VAL A 11 -0.79 10.65 6.05
C VAL A 11 0.23 9.84 6.81
N ILE A 12 0.27 8.54 6.53
CA ILE A 12 1.21 7.61 7.14
C ILE A 12 2.07 7.06 6.01
N GLU A 13 3.35 7.39 6.06
CA GLU A 13 4.37 6.72 5.25
C GLU A 13 4.83 5.49 6.04
N SER A 14 4.50 4.30 5.54
CA SER A 14 5.01 3.06 6.11
C SER A 14 6.44 2.82 5.65
N THR A 15 7.23 2.07 6.43
CA THR A 15 8.56 1.65 5.99
C THR A 15 8.44 0.82 4.70
N ARG A 16 9.49 0.81 3.88
CA ARG A 16 9.52 0.04 2.61
C ARG A 16 9.17 -1.44 2.81
N ILE A 17 9.45 -1.96 4.00
CA ILE A 17 9.33 -3.37 4.43
C ILE A 17 8.03 -3.66 5.19
N SER A 18 7.17 -2.66 5.33
CA SER A 18 5.92 -2.76 6.08
C SER A 18 4.83 -3.42 5.23
N GLU A 19 4.11 -4.35 5.86
CA GLU A 19 2.92 -4.92 5.27
C GLU A 19 1.72 -3.96 5.39
N PRO A 20 0.93 -3.82 4.33
CA PRO A 20 -0.18 -2.89 4.32
C PRO A 20 -1.35 -3.34 5.22
N VAL A 21 -1.53 -4.66 5.41
CA VAL A 21 -2.64 -5.21 6.19
C VAL A 21 -2.53 -4.90 7.68
N PRO A 22 -1.41 -5.20 8.40
CA PRO A 22 -1.26 -4.86 9.82
C PRO A 22 -1.42 -3.36 10.10
N VAL A 23 -0.90 -2.51 9.21
CA VAL A 23 -1.05 -1.05 9.32
C VAL A 23 -2.52 -0.65 9.23
N ALA A 24 -3.24 -1.13 8.20
CA ALA A 24 -4.67 -0.86 8.02
C ALA A 24 -5.53 -1.42 9.17
N GLN A 25 -5.13 -2.55 9.73
CA GLN A 25 -5.77 -3.22 10.86
C GLN A 25 -5.78 -2.37 12.13
N THR A 26 -4.69 -1.66 12.41
CA THR A 26 -4.57 -0.74 13.56
C THR A 26 -5.69 0.32 13.58
N PHE A 27 -6.24 0.68 12.41
CA PHE A 27 -7.32 1.66 12.27
C PHE A 27 -8.71 1.04 12.13
N SER A 28 -8.81 -0.29 12.11
CA SER A 28 -10.03 -1.01 11.77
C SER A 28 -10.68 -1.74 12.94
N TYR A 29 -9.99 -1.88 14.07
CA TYR A 29 -10.51 -2.52 15.29
C TYR A 29 -10.06 -1.81 16.57
N ILE A 30 -10.65 -2.24 17.69
CA ILE A 30 -10.31 -1.81 19.04
C ILE A 30 -9.18 -2.71 19.54
N ASP A 31 -8.06 -2.09 19.92
CA ASP A 31 -6.99 -2.80 20.61
C ASP A 31 -7.36 -2.91 22.10
N GLU A 32 -7.91 -4.06 22.49
CA GLU A 32 -8.34 -4.31 23.88
C GLU A 32 -7.15 -4.41 24.86
N GLU A 33 -5.97 -4.81 24.39
CA GLU A 33 -4.78 -4.96 25.23
C GLU A 33 -4.18 -3.60 25.59
N LEU A 34 -4.08 -2.70 24.62
CA LEU A 34 -3.61 -1.34 24.82
C LEU A 34 -4.71 -0.38 25.28
N GLY A 35 -5.98 -0.81 25.20
CA GLY A 35 -7.15 0.02 25.52
C GLY A 35 -7.35 1.19 24.54
N ILE A 36 -6.93 1.02 23.28
CA ILE A 36 -6.96 2.06 22.25
C ILE A 36 -8.07 1.76 21.24
N ASP A 37 -9.02 2.68 21.10
CA ASP A 37 -10.06 2.66 20.05
C ASP A 37 -9.87 3.83 19.07
N LEU A 38 -9.19 3.56 17.96
CA LEU A 38 -9.04 4.53 16.88
C LEU A 38 -10.28 4.65 16.00
N THR A 39 -11.12 3.60 15.95
CA THR A 39 -12.30 3.55 15.06
C THR A 39 -13.35 4.61 15.40
N SER A 40 -13.37 5.07 16.66
CA SER A 40 -14.26 6.13 17.12
C SER A 40 -13.81 7.55 16.70
N ILE A 41 -12.57 7.73 16.24
CA ILE A 41 -11.98 9.05 15.99
C ILE A 41 -11.34 9.23 14.61
N CYS A 42 -11.03 8.14 13.90
CA CYS A 42 -10.54 8.19 12.53
C CYS A 42 -11.08 7.01 11.70
N ARG A 43 -10.96 7.13 10.37
CA ARG A 43 -11.20 6.03 9.44
C ARG A 43 -10.02 5.94 8.48
N LEU A 44 -9.73 4.73 8.02
CA LEU A 44 -8.88 4.54 6.86
C LEU A 44 -9.61 5.05 5.61
N ASP A 45 -8.96 5.95 4.87
CA ASP A 45 -9.56 6.62 3.71
C ASP A 45 -9.13 5.98 2.39
N THR A 46 -7.81 5.86 2.19
CA THR A 46 -7.19 5.40 0.94
C THR A 46 -5.86 4.74 1.26
N MET A 47 -5.61 3.56 0.68
CA MET A 47 -4.27 2.96 0.61
C MET A 47 -3.62 3.34 -0.72
N VAL A 48 -2.45 3.97 -0.67
CA VAL A 48 -1.71 4.41 -1.85
C VAL A 48 -0.41 3.62 -1.96
N THR A 49 -0.19 2.99 -3.12
CA THR A 49 1.08 2.32 -3.43
C THR A 49 1.75 3.02 -4.60
N VAL A 50 3.04 3.38 -4.43
CA VAL A 50 3.87 3.96 -5.49
C VAL A 50 4.77 2.87 -6.05
N VAL A 51 4.60 2.59 -7.34
CA VAL A 51 5.37 1.59 -8.09
C VAL A 51 6.44 2.30 -8.91
N ASP A 52 7.69 1.89 -8.73
CA ASP A 52 8.80 2.30 -9.59
C ASP A 52 8.77 1.51 -10.90
N ALA A 53 8.37 2.15 -12.00
CA ALA A 53 8.20 1.48 -13.29
C ALA A 53 9.51 0.94 -13.88
N ASN A 54 10.67 1.49 -13.50
CA ASN A 54 11.98 1.08 -13.99
C ASN A 54 12.48 -0.20 -13.31
N HIS A 55 12.09 -0.44 -12.06
CA HIS A 55 12.63 -1.54 -11.25
C HIS A 55 11.61 -2.65 -10.96
N PHE A 56 10.32 -2.34 -10.90
CA PHE A 56 9.28 -3.25 -10.39
C PHE A 56 9.29 -4.63 -11.07
N VAL A 57 9.40 -4.69 -12.40
CA VAL A 57 9.39 -5.98 -13.13
C VAL A 57 10.55 -6.89 -12.73
N ASN A 58 11.71 -6.32 -12.41
CA ASN A 58 12.86 -7.07 -11.95
C ASN A 58 12.68 -7.50 -10.49
N ASP A 59 12.17 -6.61 -9.64
CA ASP A 59 11.99 -6.90 -8.22
C ASP A 59 10.91 -7.97 -7.98
N ILE A 60 9.79 -7.97 -8.70
CA ILE A 60 8.75 -9.02 -8.56
C ILE A 60 9.16 -10.39 -9.10
N ARG A 61 10.27 -10.46 -9.84
CA ARG A 61 10.85 -11.70 -10.36
C ARG A 61 12.04 -12.16 -9.53
N SER A 62 12.45 -11.36 -8.54
CA SER A 62 13.57 -11.70 -7.69
C SER A 62 13.18 -12.77 -6.67
N GLU A 63 14.11 -13.67 -6.38
CA GLU A 63 14.02 -14.60 -5.26
C GLU A 63 14.78 -14.06 -4.03
N ASP A 64 15.32 -12.84 -4.12
CA ASP A 64 16.02 -12.17 -3.02
C ASP A 64 15.11 -12.07 -1.79
N LEU A 65 15.65 -12.42 -0.64
CA LEU A 65 15.00 -12.22 0.65
C LEU A 65 15.11 -10.75 1.07
N LEU A 66 14.18 -10.28 1.89
CA LEU A 66 14.31 -8.97 2.53
C LEU A 66 15.62 -8.87 3.34
N ALA A 67 16.10 -9.97 3.92
CA ALA A 67 17.39 -10.02 4.61
C ALA A 67 18.59 -9.70 3.69
N ASP A 68 18.54 -10.06 2.41
CA ASP A 68 19.59 -9.74 1.42
C ASP A 68 19.65 -8.22 1.12
N ARG A 69 18.51 -7.57 1.32
CA ARG A 69 18.18 -6.13 1.36
C ARG A 69 18.78 -5.27 2.48
N ASP A 70 19.19 -5.88 3.59
CA ASP A 70 19.21 -5.21 4.91
C ASP A 70 17.83 -4.61 5.29
N GLU A 71 16.78 -5.36 4.93
CA GLU A 71 15.38 -4.95 4.95
C GLU A 71 14.48 -5.91 5.72
N SER A 72 15.06 -6.82 6.50
CA SER A 72 14.29 -7.71 7.35
C SER A 72 13.76 -7.00 8.60
N LEU A 73 12.57 -7.42 9.06
CA LEU A 73 12.06 -6.98 10.36
C LEU A 73 12.87 -7.59 11.52
N ASP A 74 13.28 -8.85 11.36
CA ASP A 74 14.14 -9.59 12.28
C ASP A 74 14.86 -10.76 11.57
N GLU A 75 15.70 -11.50 12.29
CA GLU A 75 16.50 -12.62 11.76
C GLU A 75 15.67 -13.80 11.22
N ASN A 76 14.37 -13.87 11.54
CA ASN A 76 13.45 -14.90 11.08
C ASN A 76 12.56 -14.44 9.92
N ASP A 77 12.74 -13.21 9.42
CA ASP A 77 11.99 -12.70 8.27
C ASP A 77 12.43 -13.40 6.98
N LYS A 78 11.62 -14.36 6.53
CA LYS A 78 11.88 -15.20 5.35
C LYS A 78 11.13 -14.75 4.11
N ARG A 79 10.55 -13.55 4.12
CA ARG A 79 9.79 -13.05 2.99
C ARG A 79 10.73 -12.65 1.87
N THR A 80 10.29 -12.89 0.63
CA THR A 80 10.97 -12.36 -0.54
C THR A 80 10.54 -10.92 -0.78
N ILE A 81 11.36 -10.19 -1.54
CA ILE A 81 10.98 -8.86 -2.02
C ILE A 81 9.75 -8.92 -2.92
N ALA A 82 9.64 -9.98 -3.72
CA ALA A 82 8.51 -10.17 -4.61
C ALA A 82 7.18 -10.30 -3.84
N ASP A 83 7.15 -11.13 -2.78
CA ASP A 83 5.95 -11.32 -1.96
C ASP A 83 5.46 -10.00 -1.36
N LEU A 84 6.39 -9.24 -0.77
CA LEU A 84 6.07 -7.94 -0.16
C LEU A 84 5.52 -6.93 -1.18
N LEU A 85 6.14 -6.83 -2.36
CA LEU A 85 5.69 -5.91 -3.40
C LEU A 85 4.32 -6.30 -3.96
N ILE A 86 4.06 -7.61 -4.09
CA ILE A 86 2.76 -8.14 -4.48
C ILE A 86 1.70 -7.75 -3.44
N ASP A 87 1.95 -7.97 -2.15
CA ASP A 87 1.02 -7.60 -1.08
C ASP A 87 0.70 -6.10 -1.07
N GLN A 88 1.71 -5.24 -1.25
CA GLN A 88 1.53 -3.79 -1.34
C GLN A 88 0.69 -3.36 -2.55
N VAL A 89 0.87 -4.01 -3.69
CA VAL A 89 0.08 -3.76 -4.90
C VAL A 89 -1.35 -4.28 -4.76
N GLU A 90 -1.54 -5.49 -4.25
CA GLU A 90 -2.86 -6.07 -4.04
C GLU A 90 -3.68 -5.30 -3.01
N PHE A 91 -3.04 -4.65 -2.04
CA PHE A 91 -3.74 -3.89 -1.00
C PHE A 91 -3.97 -2.41 -1.32
N CYS A 92 -3.52 -1.88 -2.46
CA CYS A 92 -3.69 -0.46 -2.79
C CYS A 92 -5.08 -0.12 -3.37
N ASP A 93 -5.64 1.03 -2.99
CA ASP A 93 -6.85 1.60 -3.62
C ASP A 93 -6.45 2.55 -4.76
N VAL A 94 -5.32 3.23 -4.61
CA VAL A 94 -4.69 4.07 -5.63
C VAL A 94 -3.28 3.58 -5.87
N MET A 95 -2.95 3.38 -7.14
CA MET A 95 -1.65 2.93 -7.60
C MET A 95 -1.01 4.00 -8.46
N ILE A 96 0.13 4.51 -8.01
CA ILE A 96 0.92 5.49 -8.76
C ILE A 96 2.04 4.74 -9.46
N ILE A 97 1.98 4.63 -10.79
CA ILE A 97 3.09 4.13 -11.60
C ILE A 97 4.01 5.32 -11.88
N ASN A 98 5.14 5.37 -11.18
CA ASN A 98 6.10 6.48 -11.26
C ASN A 98 7.31 6.11 -12.13
N LYS A 99 8.04 7.14 -12.57
CA LYS A 99 9.23 7.04 -13.42
C LYS A 99 8.93 6.45 -14.81
N ILE A 100 7.75 6.78 -15.35
CA ILE A 100 7.34 6.29 -16.68
C ILE A 100 8.25 6.81 -17.80
N ASP A 101 8.98 7.90 -17.55
CA ASP A 101 9.99 8.49 -18.44
C ASP A 101 11.26 7.63 -18.59
N LEU A 102 11.49 6.68 -17.68
CA LEU A 102 12.67 5.81 -17.69
C LEU A 102 12.44 4.50 -18.46
N ILE A 103 11.22 4.23 -18.94
CA ILE A 103 10.87 3.00 -19.65
C ILE A 103 10.20 3.29 -20.99
N SER A 104 10.20 2.32 -21.89
CA SER A 104 9.48 2.43 -23.17
C SER A 104 7.97 2.27 -22.98
N ASP A 105 7.18 2.82 -23.90
CA ASP A 105 5.72 2.64 -23.92
C ASP A 105 5.31 1.16 -23.92
N GLU A 106 6.04 0.31 -24.65
CA GLU A 106 5.79 -1.14 -24.68
C GLU A 106 6.04 -1.80 -23.31
N ALA A 107 7.09 -1.38 -22.59
CA ALA A 107 7.37 -1.87 -21.25
C ALA A 107 6.29 -1.38 -20.26
N LEU A 108 5.86 -0.12 -20.38
CA LEU A 108 4.81 0.46 -19.56
C LEU A 108 3.48 -0.26 -19.75
N GLU A 109 3.10 -0.56 -20.99
CA GLU A 109 1.88 -1.33 -21.28
C GLU A 109 1.92 -2.74 -20.66
N LYS A 110 3.08 -3.40 -20.70
CA LYS A 110 3.25 -4.72 -20.07
C LYS A 110 3.15 -4.62 -18.55
N LEU A 111 3.79 -3.61 -17.95
CA LEU A 111 3.72 -3.35 -16.51
C LEU A 111 2.28 -3.08 -16.08
N GLU A 112 1.56 -2.21 -16.79
CA GLU A 112 0.16 -1.88 -16.49
C GLU A 112 -0.74 -3.12 -16.55
N LYS A 113 -0.51 -4.04 -17.49
CA LYS A 113 -1.23 -5.33 -17.56
C LYS A 113 -0.97 -6.21 -16.35
N VAL A 114 0.28 -6.32 -15.90
CA VAL A 114 0.64 -7.09 -14.70
C VAL A 114 0.00 -6.48 -13.47
N LEU A 115 0.14 -5.17 -13.28
CA LEU A 115 -0.41 -4.45 -12.13
C LEU A 115 -1.94 -4.51 -12.09
N ARG A 116 -2.61 -4.40 -13.24
CA ARG A 116 -4.07 -4.51 -13.33
C ARG A 116 -4.55 -5.95 -13.08
N ALA A 117 -3.75 -6.96 -13.39
CA ALA A 117 -4.05 -8.34 -13.04
C ALA A 117 -3.95 -8.60 -11.52
N LEU A 118 -2.97 -7.99 -10.86
CA LEU A 118 -2.81 -8.07 -9.39
C LEU A 118 -3.88 -7.26 -8.66
N GLN A 119 -4.18 -6.04 -9.13
CA GLN A 119 -5.19 -5.18 -8.52
C GLN A 119 -6.16 -4.57 -9.55
N PRO A 120 -7.26 -5.29 -9.87
CA PRO A 120 -8.24 -4.86 -10.86
C PRO A 120 -9.03 -3.60 -10.50
N GLU A 121 -9.19 -3.30 -9.22
CA GLU A 121 -10.09 -2.25 -8.73
C GLU A 121 -9.37 -0.93 -8.44
N ALA A 122 -8.04 -0.91 -8.33
CA ALA A 122 -7.31 0.32 -8.01
C ALA A 122 -7.42 1.39 -9.10
N LYS A 123 -7.46 2.64 -8.67
CA LYS A 123 -7.22 3.79 -9.57
C LYS A 123 -5.74 3.83 -9.93
N ILE A 124 -5.41 3.74 -11.21
CA ILE A 124 -4.02 3.82 -11.69
C ILE A 124 -3.73 5.24 -12.17
N ILE A 125 -2.61 5.81 -11.72
CA ILE A 125 -2.13 7.14 -12.10
C ILE A 125 -0.68 6.99 -12.59
N LYS A 126 -0.41 7.42 -13.82
CA LYS A 126 0.93 7.37 -14.43
C LYS A 126 1.63 8.70 -14.24
N THR A 127 2.87 8.69 -13.75
CA THR A 127 3.55 9.91 -13.28
C THR A 127 5.05 9.90 -13.58
N VAL A 128 5.61 11.11 -13.58
CA VAL A 128 7.05 11.39 -13.46
C VAL A 128 7.22 12.13 -12.14
N ASN A 129 8.26 11.82 -11.37
CA ASN A 129 8.52 12.40 -10.03
C ASN A 129 7.36 12.29 -9.02
N SER A 130 6.46 11.31 -9.19
CA SER A 130 5.26 11.12 -8.36
C SER A 130 4.35 12.35 -8.27
N GLU A 131 4.36 13.20 -9.29
CA GLU A 131 3.47 14.37 -9.34
C GLU A 131 2.01 13.92 -9.53
N VAL A 132 1.19 14.14 -8.50
CA VAL A 132 -0.25 13.80 -8.47
C VAL A 132 -1.07 14.93 -7.86
N GLU A 133 -2.34 15.03 -8.27
CA GLU A 133 -3.29 15.91 -7.61
C GLU A 133 -3.60 15.39 -6.20
N LEU A 134 -3.56 16.24 -5.18
CA LEU A 134 -3.82 15.82 -3.80
C LEU A 134 -5.20 15.18 -3.63
N SER A 135 -6.21 15.62 -4.40
CA SER A 135 -7.56 15.03 -4.39
C SER A 135 -7.61 13.60 -4.91
N ASP A 136 -6.56 13.13 -5.60
CA ASP A 136 -6.49 11.76 -6.09
C ASP A 136 -5.99 10.77 -5.03
N VAL A 137 -5.37 11.25 -3.96
CA VAL A 137 -4.73 10.44 -2.91
C VAL A 137 -5.21 10.76 -1.49
N LEU A 138 -5.79 11.95 -1.26
CA LEU A 138 -6.32 12.39 0.03
C LEU A 138 -7.84 12.60 -0.02
N ASN A 139 -8.51 12.25 1.07
CA ASN A 139 -9.97 12.37 1.26
C ASN A 139 -10.78 11.81 0.09
N THR A 140 -10.32 10.70 -0.48
CA THR A 140 -10.92 10.12 -1.69
C THR A 140 -12.13 9.25 -1.36
N ARG A 141 -12.18 8.72 -0.13
CA ARG A 141 -13.13 7.69 0.33
C ARG A 141 -13.11 6.42 -0.52
N TYR A 142 -11.98 6.11 -1.16
CA TYR A 142 -11.86 4.97 -2.07
C TYR A 142 -11.71 3.61 -1.40
N LEU A 143 -11.55 3.53 -0.06
CA LEU A 143 -11.32 2.26 0.63
C LEU A 143 -12.24 1.13 0.13
N ILE A 144 -11.67 0.23 -0.68
CA ILE A 144 -12.41 -0.79 -1.42
C ILE A 144 -13.16 -1.69 -0.43
N LEU A 145 -14.47 -1.87 -0.65
CA LEU A 145 -15.37 -2.61 0.25
C LEU A 145 -14.88 -4.03 0.58
N ARG A 146 -14.25 -4.72 -0.38
CA ARG A 146 -13.66 -6.05 -0.16
C ARG A 146 -12.55 -6.04 0.88
N LYS A 147 -11.73 -4.99 0.95
CA LYS A 147 -10.68 -4.84 1.97
C LYS A 147 -11.28 -4.58 3.34
N GLN A 148 -12.37 -3.81 3.44
CA GLN A 148 -13.08 -3.61 4.70
C GLN A 148 -13.57 -4.94 5.29
N VAL A 149 -13.97 -5.89 4.45
CA VAL A 149 -14.37 -7.24 4.89
C VAL A 149 -13.16 -8.09 5.29
N SER A 150 -12.06 -8.05 4.53
CA SER A 150 -10.82 -8.78 4.87
C SER A 150 -10.20 -8.29 6.18
N LEU A 151 -10.12 -6.97 6.39
CA LEU A 151 -9.63 -6.35 7.62
C LEU A 151 -10.46 -6.72 8.85
N ARG A 152 -11.76 -7.00 8.66
CA ARG A 152 -12.67 -7.47 9.73
C ARG A 152 -12.71 -8.99 9.87
N GLY A 153 -12.29 -9.72 8.84
CA GLY A 153 -12.40 -11.18 8.72
C GLY A 153 -11.19 -11.98 9.21
N GLY A 154 -10.12 -11.33 9.66
CA GLY A 154 -8.95 -11.97 10.28
C GLY A 154 -9.25 -12.73 11.59
N LEU A 155 -10.47 -12.59 12.12
CA LEU A 155 -11.04 -13.46 13.14
C LEU A 155 -11.44 -14.82 12.54
N LYS A 156 -10.45 -15.66 12.22
CA LYS A 156 -10.65 -17.11 12.29
C LYS A 156 -9.77 -17.63 13.41
N ASN A 157 -10.46 -18.11 14.45
CA ASN A 157 -9.97 -18.87 15.60
C ASN A 157 -8.84 -19.86 15.25
#